data_AF-A0A8C2FJ88-F1
#
_entry.id   AF-A0A8C2FJ88-F1
#
_cell.length_a   1.000
_cell.length_b   1.000
_cell.length_c   1.000
_cell.angle_alpha   90.00
_cell.angle_beta   90.00
_cell.angle_gamma   90.00
#
_symmetry.space_group_name_H-M   'P 1'
#
loop_
_entity.id
_entity.type
_entity.pdbx_description
1 polymer ?
#
loop_
_entity_poly.entity_id
_entity_poly.type
_entity_poly.pdbx_seq_one_letter_code
_entity_poly.pdbx_strand_id
1 'polypeptide(L)'
;MDDDVFLRCIESNMLTDMTLQGIEQISKVFFSSIFNFNSVNLKAHVAVQVCPKRHMTLTCSGVMGSANWLVLGIEAVRKALERELYHVISFDGSYVNYRHLALLCDTMTCRGHLMAITRHGINRQDTGPLMKCSFEETVDVLMEASSHGECDPMKGVSEN
;
A
#
# COMPACT_ATOMS: atom_id res chain seq x y z
N MET A 1 47.95 8.81 14.63
CA MET A 1 46.95 9.37 13.71
C MET A 1 45.90 8.34 13.33
N ASP A 2 46.23 7.04 13.29
CA ASP A 2 45.27 5.98 12.98
C ASP A 2 44.30 5.64 14.13
N ASP A 3 44.73 5.81 15.39
CA ASP A 3 43.88 5.54 16.57
C ASP A 3 42.67 6.49 16.68
N ASP A 4 42.84 7.75 16.27
CA ASP A 4 41.77 8.77 16.29
C ASP A 4 40.68 8.47 15.24
N VAL A 5 41.08 7.87 14.11
CA VAL A 5 40.14 7.47 13.05
C VAL A 5 39.30 6.28 13.50
N PHE A 6 39.89 5.33 14.23
CA PHE A 6 39.18 4.18 14.79
C PHE A 6 38.11 4.61 15.81
N LEU A 7 38.46 5.52 16.73
CA LEU A 7 37.53 6.07 17.71
C LEU A 7 36.36 6.85 17.07
N ARG A 8 36.64 7.64 16.03
CA ARG A 8 35.60 8.34 15.25
C ARG A 8 34.65 7.39 14.52
N CYS A 9 35.16 6.26 14.05
CA CYS A 9 34.36 5.24 13.38
C CYS A 9 33.43 4.53 14.38
N ILE A 10 33.93 4.20 15.57
CA ILE A 10 33.14 3.62 16.66
C ILE A 10 32.06 4.60 17.15
N GLU A 11 32.38 5.87 17.33
CA GLU A 11 31.42 6.91 17.70
C GLU A 11 30.28 7.01 16.68
N SER A 12 30.63 7.07 15.39
CA SER A 12 29.64 7.16 14.31
C SER A 12 28.74 5.93 14.25
N ASN A 13 29.30 4.72 14.43
CA ASN A 13 28.56 3.48 14.40
C ASN A 13 27.65 3.30 15.64
N MET A 14 28.09 3.74 16.81
CA MET A 14 27.27 3.70 18.02
C MET A 14 26.10 4.70 17.96
N LEU A 15 26.29 5.87 17.34
CA LEU A 15 25.22 6.87 17.21
C LEU A 15 24.17 6.51 16.15
N THR A 16 24.52 5.73 15.13
CA THR A 16 23.57 5.33 14.07
C THR A 16 22.78 4.08 14.41
N ASP A 17 23.41 3.07 15.03
CA ASP A 17 22.84 1.73 15.10
C ASP A 17 22.30 1.37 16.49
N MET A 18 22.65 2.14 17.54
CA MET A 18 22.25 1.79 18.90
C MET A 18 20.86 2.32 19.24
N THR A 19 19.87 1.43 19.29
CA THR A 19 18.53 1.74 19.82
C THR A 19 18.52 1.60 21.35
N LEU A 20 18.40 2.70 22.08
CA LEU A 20 18.33 2.67 23.54
C LEU A 20 17.01 2.05 24.03
N GLN A 21 15.88 2.55 23.52
CA GLN A 21 14.53 2.00 23.68
C GLN A 21 13.64 2.51 22.53
N GLY A 22 12.66 1.70 22.12
CA GLY A 22 11.71 2.04 21.07
C GLY A 22 11.84 1.17 19.83
N ILE A 23 10.96 1.41 18.87
CA ILE A 23 10.99 0.74 17.56
C ILE A 23 11.75 1.65 16.61
N GLU A 24 12.78 1.13 15.94
CA GLU A 24 13.65 1.85 14.98
C GLU A 24 12.89 2.68 13.94
N GLN A 25 11.68 2.26 13.58
CA GLN A 25 10.87 2.86 12.52
C GLN A 25 9.97 4.02 13.01
N ILE A 26 9.93 4.32 14.30
CA ILE A 26 9.05 5.38 14.88
C ILE A 26 9.92 6.54 15.36
N SER A 27 9.92 7.64 14.61
CA SER A 27 10.73 8.81 14.92
C SER A 27 10.06 9.79 15.88
N LYS A 28 8.74 9.95 15.81
CA LYS A 28 7.96 10.90 16.62
C LYS A 28 6.64 10.31 17.07
N VAL A 29 6.33 10.50 18.35
CA VAL A 29 5.09 10.04 18.99
C VAL A 29 4.39 11.25 19.61
N PHE A 30 3.11 11.43 19.31
CA PHE A 30 2.31 12.52 19.83
C PHE A 30 1.24 12.01 20.79
N PHE A 31 1.08 12.70 21.92
CA PHE A 31 0.00 12.44 22.87
C PHE A 31 -1.17 13.39 22.58
N SER A 32 -2.24 12.85 22.01
CA SER A 32 -3.58 13.43 22.09
C SER A 32 -4.49 12.44 22.82
N SER A 33 -5.70 12.82 23.24
CA SER A 33 -6.68 11.87 23.78
C SER A 33 -6.92 10.65 22.86
N ILE A 34 -6.52 10.76 21.59
CA ILE A 34 -6.31 9.69 20.62
C ILE A 34 -4.80 9.55 20.37
N PHE A 35 -4.23 8.35 20.47
CA PHE A 35 -2.80 8.14 20.26
C PHE A 35 -2.47 8.14 18.76
N ASN A 36 -1.70 9.11 18.27
CA ASN A 36 -1.34 9.22 16.86
C ASN A 36 0.17 8.95 16.66
N PHE A 37 0.49 7.99 15.80
CA PHE A 37 1.86 7.66 15.41
C PHE A 37 2.15 8.16 14.00
N ASN A 38 3.29 8.81 13.81
CA ASN A 38 3.80 9.13 12.47
C ASN A 38 4.88 8.10 12.10
N SER A 39 4.47 6.94 11.57
CA SER A 39 5.38 5.89 11.09
C SER A 39 4.73 5.05 9.99
N VAL A 40 5.52 4.68 8.98
CA VAL A 40 5.07 4.08 7.71
C VAL A 40 5.12 2.53 7.74
N ASN A 41 5.70 1.91 8.77
CA ASN A 41 5.98 0.47 8.78
C ASN A 41 5.29 -0.32 9.90
N LEU A 42 4.41 -1.26 9.51
CA LEU A 42 3.55 -2.06 10.40
C LEU A 42 4.27 -3.26 11.06
N LYS A 43 5.35 -3.79 10.46
CA LYS A 43 5.95 -5.08 10.88
C LYS A 43 6.39 -5.10 12.36
N ALA A 44 6.88 -3.98 12.86
CA ALA A 44 7.29 -3.86 14.26
C ALA A 44 6.15 -3.46 15.22
N HIS A 45 5.04 -2.93 14.68
CA HIS A 45 3.92 -2.41 15.49
C HIS A 45 3.03 -3.53 16.03
N VAL A 46 2.90 -4.64 15.30
CA VAL A 46 2.10 -5.81 15.71
C VAL A 46 2.79 -6.62 16.82
N ALA A 47 4.12 -6.60 16.89
CA ALA A 47 4.88 -7.30 17.94
C ALA A 47 4.75 -6.65 19.33
N VAL A 48 4.40 -5.37 19.43
CA VAL A 48 4.11 -4.71 20.73
C VAL A 48 2.76 -5.15 21.32
N GLN A 49 1.96 -5.90 20.55
CA GLN A 49 0.62 -6.33 20.94
C GLN A 49 0.56 -7.73 21.59
N VAL A 50 1.64 -8.19 22.22
CA VAL A 50 1.56 -9.24 23.27
C VAL A 50 1.62 -8.58 24.67
N CYS A 51 0.91 -7.47 24.82
CA CYS A 51 0.54 -6.93 26.13
C CYS A 51 -0.90 -7.39 26.45
N PRO A 52 -1.15 -8.22 27.48
CA PRO A 52 -2.46 -8.87 27.71
C PRO A 52 -3.62 -7.93 28.13
N LYS A 53 -3.49 -6.60 28.04
CA LYS A 53 -4.47 -5.64 28.59
C LYS A 53 -4.93 -4.51 27.66
N ARG A 54 -4.56 -4.48 26.38
CA ARG A 54 -5.03 -3.44 25.45
C ARG A 54 -5.57 -4.03 24.15
N HIS A 55 -6.90 -4.11 24.06
CA HIS A 55 -7.59 -4.26 22.77
C HIS A 55 -7.52 -2.92 22.04
N MET A 56 -6.45 -2.72 21.27
CA MET A 56 -6.30 -1.52 20.43
C MET A 56 -6.45 -1.94 18.97
N THR A 57 -7.59 -1.61 18.36
CA THR A 57 -7.78 -1.70 16.91
C THR A 57 -6.94 -0.61 16.28
N LEU A 58 -5.73 -0.96 15.84
CA LEU A 58 -4.82 -0.03 15.18
C LEU A 58 -5.35 0.30 13.78
N THR A 59 -5.61 1.57 13.53
CA THR A 59 -5.91 2.10 12.20
C THR A 59 -4.79 3.03 11.80
N CYS A 60 -3.81 2.50 11.07
CA CYS A 60 -2.75 3.31 10.49
C CYS A 60 -3.23 3.85 9.13
N SER A 61 -3.20 5.17 8.93
CA SER A 61 -3.52 5.83 7.65
C SER A 61 -2.47 5.62 6.54
N GLY A 62 -1.61 4.60 6.69
CA GLY A 62 -0.62 4.19 5.70
C GLY A 62 -1.21 3.18 4.72
N VAL A 63 -1.91 3.66 3.69
CA VAL A 63 -2.58 2.84 2.67
C VAL A 63 -1.60 1.94 1.89
N MET A 64 -0.31 2.29 1.85
CA MET A 64 0.74 1.54 1.15
C MET A 64 1.83 0.98 2.09
N GLY A 65 1.53 0.75 3.36
CA GLY A 65 2.40 -0.09 4.17
C GLY A 65 2.31 -1.53 3.65
N SER A 66 3.38 -2.05 3.03
CA SER A 66 3.55 -3.43 2.54
C SER A 66 3.48 -4.51 3.64
N ALA A 67 2.75 -4.24 4.73
CA ALA A 67 2.72 -5.03 5.93
C ALA A 67 1.28 -5.31 6.42
N ASN A 68 0.24 -4.62 5.92
CA ASN A 68 -1.15 -4.99 6.20
C ASN A 68 -1.53 -6.31 5.51
N TRP A 69 -1.15 -6.49 4.24
CA TRP A 69 -1.43 -7.71 3.47
C TRP A 69 -0.75 -8.95 4.06
N LEU A 70 0.48 -8.80 4.56
CA LEU A 70 1.29 -9.90 5.08
C LEU A 70 0.84 -10.36 6.49
N VAL A 71 0.18 -9.49 7.25
CA VAL A 71 -0.14 -9.74 8.68
C VAL A 71 -1.62 -9.96 8.93
N LEU A 72 -2.52 -9.28 8.20
CA LEU A 72 -3.98 -9.34 8.40
C LEU A 72 -4.74 -9.93 7.21
N GLY A 73 -4.09 -10.09 6.05
CA GLY A 73 -4.69 -10.63 4.82
C GLY A 73 -5.36 -9.58 3.93
N ILE A 74 -5.83 -10.02 2.76
CA ILE A 74 -6.37 -9.14 1.70
C ILE A 74 -7.72 -8.49 2.08
N GLU A 75 -8.54 -9.17 2.89
CA GLU A 75 -9.85 -8.64 3.33
C GLU A 75 -9.70 -7.48 4.32
N ALA A 76 -8.67 -7.51 5.16
CA ALA A 76 -8.33 -6.38 6.03
C ALA A 76 -7.86 -5.17 5.21
N VAL A 77 -7.11 -5.41 4.13
CA VAL A 77 -6.70 -4.35 3.18
C VAL A 77 -7.91 -3.73 2.50
N ARG A 78 -8.88 -4.54 2.05
CA ARG A 78 -10.13 -4.06 1.45
C ARG A 78 -10.89 -3.12 2.38
N LYS A 79 -11.03 -3.50 3.66
CA LYS A 79 -11.73 -2.66 4.65
C LYS A 79 -10.93 -1.40 5.04
N ALA A 80 -9.61 -1.49 5.07
CA ALA A 80 -8.75 -0.35 5.32
C ALA A 80 -8.84 0.68 4.17
N LEU A 81 -8.80 0.23 2.91
CA LEU A 81 -8.98 1.09 1.73
C LEU A 81 -10.32 1.82 1.75
N GLU A 82 -11.40 1.10 2.04
CA GLU A 82 -12.74 1.67 2.13
C GLU A 82 -12.80 2.79 3.18
N ARG A 83 -12.19 2.58 4.35
CA ARG A 83 -12.15 3.58 5.43
C ARG A 83 -11.34 4.82 5.04
N GLU A 84 -10.18 4.63 4.42
CA GLU A 84 -9.28 5.73 4.05
C GLU A 84 -9.86 6.57 2.91
N LEU A 85 -10.42 5.93 1.88
CA LEU A 85 -11.11 6.65 0.81
C LEU A 85 -12.34 7.42 1.35
N TYR A 86 -13.12 6.79 2.24
CA TYR A 86 -14.24 7.47 2.89
C TYR A 86 -13.76 8.68 3.69
N HIS A 87 -12.66 8.53 4.45
CA HIS A 87 -12.10 9.63 5.23
C HIS A 87 -11.70 10.83 4.36
N VAL A 88 -10.98 10.58 3.26
CA VAL A 88 -10.56 11.63 2.30
C VAL A 88 -11.76 12.33 1.65
N ILE A 89 -12.77 11.59 1.21
CA ILE A 89 -13.97 12.16 0.58
C ILE A 89 -14.81 12.95 1.59
N SER A 90 -14.97 12.40 2.80
CA SER A 90 -15.73 13.06 3.87
C SER A 90 -15.06 14.33 4.39
N PHE A 91 -13.73 14.41 4.30
CA PHE A 91 -12.96 15.60 4.69
C PHE A 91 -13.29 16.82 3.82
N ASP A 92 -13.60 16.60 2.54
CA ASP A 92 -14.05 17.65 1.61
C ASP A 92 -15.57 17.95 1.74
N GLY A 93 -16.29 17.25 2.62
CA GLY A 93 -17.73 17.41 2.82
C GLY A 93 -18.61 16.80 1.71
N SER A 94 -18.00 16.14 0.73
CA SER A 94 -18.69 15.45 -0.37
C SER A 94 -19.25 14.10 0.08
N TYR A 95 -20.42 13.70 -0.43
CA TYR A 95 -21.03 12.40 -0.15
C TYR A 95 -21.01 11.50 -1.38
N VAL A 96 -20.52 10.26 -1.21
CA VAL A 96 -20.54 9.21 -2.23
C VAL A 96 -21.25 7.99 -1.64
N ASN A 97 -22.15 7.37 -2.42
CA ASN A 97 -22.84 6.15 -1.98
C ASN A 97 -21.83 5.02 -1.74
N TYR A 98 -22.01 4.29 -0.64
CA TYR A 98 -21.21 3.11 -0.27
C TYR A 98 -20.96 2.14 -1.43
N ARG A 99 -21.96 1.93 -2.30
CA ARG A 99 -21.87 0.99 -3.43
C ARG A 99 -20.75 1.34 -4.41
N HIS A 100 -20.47 2.61 -4.65
CA HIS A 100 -19.38 3.01 -5.55
C HIS A 100 -18.01 2.74 -4.93
N LEU A 101 -17.87 3.04 -3.64
CA LEU A 101 -16.63 2.83 -2.91
C LEU A 101 -16.32 1.34 -2.75
N ALA A 102 -17.34 0.55 -2.43
CA ALA A 102 -17.24 -0.90 -2.32
C ALA A 102 -16.80 -1.52 -3.65
N LEU A 103 -17.45 -1.15 -4.76
CA LEU A 103 -17.09 -1.66 -6.08
C LEU A 103 -15.63 -1.35 -6.44
N LEU A 104 -15.15 -0.15 -6.13
CA LEU A 104 -13.75 0.25 -6.37
C LEU A 104 -12.76 -0.58 -5.52
N CYS A 105 -13.05 -0.74 -4.23
CA CYS A 105 -12.20 -1.55 -3.34
C CYS A 105 -12.20 -3.02 -3.77
N ASP A 106 -13.33 -3.54 -4.24
CA ASP A 106 -13.45 -4.92 -4.68
C ASP A 106 -12.66 -5.14 -6.00
N THR A 107 -12.72 -4.21 -6.97
CA THR A 107 -11.92 -4.32 -8.20
C THR A 107 -10.42 -4.21 -7.95
N MET A 108 -9.99 -3.45 -6.94
CA MET A 108 -8.58 -3.38 -6.52
C MET A 108 -8.07 -4.65 -5.80
N THR A 109 -8.95 -5.48 -5.22
CA THR A 109 -8.56 -6.58 -4.31
C THR A 109 -8.97 -7.98 -4.78
N CYS A 110 -9.79 -8.09 -5.84
CA CYS A 110 -10.36 -9.37 -6.30
C CYS A 110 -9.32 -10.44 -6.72
N ARG A 111 -8.11 -10.06 -7.12
CA ARG A 111 -7.05 -10.99 -7.57
C ARG A 111 -6.14 -11.51 -6.44
N GLY A 112 -6.40 -11.15 -5.19
CA GLY A 112 -5.62 -11.61 -4.03
C GLY A 112 -4.33 -10.82 -3.76
N HIS A 113 -4.05 -9.81 -4.58
CA HIS A 113 -2.99 -8.83 -4.39
C HIS A 113 -3.56 -7.44 -4.71
N LEU A 114 -2.97 -6.40 -4.11
CA LEU A 114 -3.46 -5.04 -4.28
C LEU A 114 -3.10 -4.52 -5.68
N MET A 115 -4.12 -4.28 -6.50
CA MET A 115 -3.95 -3.69 -7.83
C MET A 115 -4.12 -2.18 -7.74
N ALA A 116 -3.08 -1.43 -8.10
CA ALA A 116 -3.19 0.02 -8.27
C ALA A 116 -4.00 0.34 -9.54
N ILE A 117 -4.83 1.38 -9.50
CA ILE A 117 -5.52 1.89 -10.69
C ILE A 117 -4.58 2.83 -11.43
N THR A 118 -3.61 2.24 -12.11
CA THR A 118 -2.64 2.90 -12.98
C THR A 118 -2.38 2.01 -14.20
N ARG A 119 -1.72 2.54 -15.24
CA ARG A 119 -1.34 1.75 -16.42
C ARG A 119 -0.61 0.44 -16.07
N HIS A 120 0.29 0.50 -15.09
CA HIS A 120 1.06 -0.65 -14.59
C HIS A 120 0.21 -1.69 -13.86
N GLY A 121 -0.92 -1.27 -13.29
CA GLY A 121 -1.85 -2.18 -12.63
C GLY A 121 -2.86 -2.80 -13.59
N ILE A 122 -3.42 -2.01 -14.50
CA ILE A 122 -4.46 -2.46 -15.44
C ILE A 122 -3.88 -3.37 -16.53
N ASN A 123 -2.66 -3.10 -17.03
CA ASN A 123 -2.03 -3.94 -18.06
C ASN A 123 -1.75 -5.38 -17.59
N ARG A 124 -1.66 -5.61 -16.27
CA ARG A 124 -1.48 -6.94 -15.66
C ARG A 124 -2.77 -7.75 -15.59
N GLN A 125 -3.92 -7.19 -15.95
CA GLN A 125 -5.18 -7.93 -16.00
C GLN A 125 -5.25 -8.78 -17.28
N ASP A 126 -5.96 -9.92 -17.20
CA ASP A 126 -6.25 -10.78 -18.34
C ASP A 126 -7.36 -10.15 -19.20
N THR A 127 -7.02 -9.01 -19.77
CA THR A 127 -7.87 -8.21 -20.65
C THR A 127 -7.28 -8.25 -22.06
N GLY A 128 -8.11 -8.16 -23.08
CA GLY A 128 -7.65 -8.20 -24.47
C GLY A 128 -6.66 -7.08 -24.80
N PRO A 129 -5.72 -7.32 -25.74
CA PRO A 129 -4.73 -6.32 -26.15
C PRO A 129 -5.37 -5.03 -26.67
N LEU A 130 -6.57 -5.10 -27.26
CA LEU A 130 -7.27 -3.90 -27.76
C LEU A 130 -7.84 -3.05 -26.63
N MET A 131 -8.36 -3.68 -25.58
CA MET A 131 -8.79 -2.93 -24.40
C MET A 131 -7.59 -2.33 -23.65
N LYS A 132 -6.46 -3.04 -23.58
CA LYS A 132 -5.22 -2.53 -22.97
C LYS A 132 -4.66 -1.34 -23.73
N CYS A 133 -4.58 -1.42 -25.07
CA CYS A 133 -4.03 -0.34 -25.89
C CYS A 133 -4.90 0.93 -25.88
N SER A 134 -6.17 0.80 -25.49
CA SER A 134 -7.09 1.93 -25.26
C SER A 134 -6.75 2.72 -23.98
N PHE A 135 -6.03 2.12 -23.02
CA PHE A 135 -5.69 2.71 -21.73
C PHE A 135 -4.18 2.94 -21.61
N GLU A 136 -3.71 4.07 -22.16
CA GLU A 136 -2.29 4.47 -22.19
C GLU A 136 -1.35 3.45 -22.90
N GLU A 137 -0.13 3.86 -23.27
CA GLU A 137 0.93 2.98 -23.85
C GLU A 137 0.50 2.10 -25.07
N THR A 138 -0.29 2.64 -25.99
CA THR A 138 -0.85 1.91 -27.15
C THR A 138 0.19 1.18 -28.01
N VAL A 139 1.32 1.83 -28.31
CA VAL A 139 2.33 1.28 -29.24
C VAL A 139 3.06 0.08 -28.64
N ASP A 140 3.43 0.17 -27.37
CA ASP A 140 4.17 -0.88 -26.68
C ASP A 140 3.30 -2.13 -26.50
N VAL A 141 2.03 -1.93 -26.10
CA VAL A 141 1.05 -3.03 -25.96
C VAL A 141 0.82 -3.76 -27.29
N LEU A 142 0.64 -3.02 -28.38
CA LEU A 142 0.43 -3.64 -29.70
C LEU A 142 1.68 -4.36 -30.21
N MET A 143 2.87 -3.83 -29.93
CA MET A 143 4.12 -4.47 -30.34
C MET A 143 4.38 -5.75 -29.56
N GLU A 144 4.11 -5.75 -28.25
CA GLU A 144 4.18 -6.94 -27.39
C GLU A 144 3.14 -8.00 -27.80
N ALA A 145 1.90 -7.58 -28.03
CA ALA A 145 0.82 -8.46 -28.49
C ALA A 145 1.13 -9.06 -29.87
N SER A 146 1.69 -8.27 -30.79
CA SER A 146 2.11 -8.75 -32.12
C SER A 146 3.27 -9.75 -32.02
N SER A 147 4.21 -9.53 -31.11
CA SER A 147 5.35 -10.43 -30.87
C SER A 147 4.91 -11.77 -30.29
N HIS A 148 3.90 -11.78 -29.41
CA HIS A 148 3.37 -12.99 -28.79
C HIS A 148 2.21 -13.64 -29.57
N GLY A 149 1.67 -12.96 -30.58
CA GLY A 149 0.52 -13.43 -31.34
C GLY A 149 -0.77 -13.48 -30.52
N GLU A 150 -0.95 -12.55 -29.58
CA GLU A 150 -2.14 -12.50 -28.73
C GLU A 150 -3.41 -12.30 -29.56
N CYS A 151 -4.42 -13.12 -29.32
CA CYS A 151 -5.73 -13.01 -29.98
C CYS A 151 -6.75 -12.40 -29.04
N ASP A 152 -7.40 -11.32 -29.49
CA ASP A 152 -8.42 -10.62 -28.72
C ASP A 152 -9.79 -11.32 -28.84
N PRO A 153 -10.47 -11.67 -27.73
CA PRO A 153 -11.77 -12.34 -27.78
C PRO A 153 -12.96 -11.41 -28.05
N MET A 154 -12.76 -10.09 -28.19
CA MET A 154 -13.78 -9.07 -28.50
C MET A 154 -14.99 -9.14 -27.56
N LYS A 155 -14.73 -9.28 -26.26
CA LYS A 155 -15.76 -9.38 -25.22
C LYS A 155 -15.90 -8.10 -24.41
N GLY A 156 -14.88 -7.25 -24.44
CA GLY A 156 -14.87 -5.96 -23.77
C GLY A 156 -15.72 -4.92 -24.49
N VAL A 157 -16.14 -3.89 -23.74
CA VAL A 157 -16.88 -2.75 -24.32
C VAL A 157 -15.99 -1.92 -25.23
N SER A 158 -14.70 -1.80 -24.91
CA SER A 158 -13.72 -1.06 -25.73
C SER A 158 -13.29 -1.83 -26.99
N GLU A 159 -13.52 -3.14 -27.02
CA GLU A 159 -13.11 -4.03 -28.12
C GLU A 159 -14.20 -4.14 -29.20
N ASN A 160 -15.46 -3.88 -28.86
CA ASN A 160 -16.64 -4.00 -29.73
C ASN A 160 -16.97 -2.71 -30.49
#